data_AF-A0A7S1EU86-F1
#
_entry.id   AF-A0A7S1EU86-F1
#
_cell.length_a   1.000
_cell.length_b   1.000
_cell.length_c   1.000
_cell.angle_alpha   90.00
_cell.angle_beta   90.00
_cell.angle_gamma   90.00
#
_symmetry.space_group_name_H-M   'P 1'
#
loop_
_entity.id
_entity.type
_entity.pdbx_description
1 polymer ?
#
loop_
_entity_poly.entity_id
_entity_poly.type
_entity_poly.pdbx_seq_one_letter_code
_entity_poly.pdbx_strand_id
1 'polypeptide(L)'
;MDEDTEVMSDGEAVPESVSRSNSSCSSLLCLPEELFFKCTESVGLQDLVSLDLVNKDLHGLLQQDAECWKNCVQQRCETACSEQILERAACIAGGWKRLCIEAEMARKENKRWVPATESMIKAAIERVSRPNGNKAQTETREDTSIVLLIDGSSSISDEDFVMIRSFCDQLLHGLDRDAQVCLIQFNQNVVTEIPMARLDLESNSKKVLGLAQAMGSTDIPAALEFAASVLKENCQTQ
;
A
#
# COMPACT_ATOMS: atom_id res chain seq x y z
N MET A 1 -35.93 -39.32 87.32
CA MET A 1 -36.84 -38.37 86.68
C MET A 1 -35.95 -37.46 85.88
N ASP A 2 -35.79 -37.62 84.57
CA ASP A 2 -36.61 -38.29 83.55
C ASP A 2 -35.66 -38.72 82.39
N GLU A 3 -35.87 -39.90 81.80
CA GLU A 3 -36.27 -40.13 80.38
C GLU A 3 -35.19 -39.62 79.37
N ASP A 4 -34.70 -40.32 78.34
CA ASP A 4 -35.26 -41.34 77.45
C ASP A 4 -34.16 -41.68 76.39
N THR A 5 -34.00 -42.95 75.96
CA THR A 5 -34.40 -43.49 74.64
C THR A 5 -33.31 -43.50 73.54
N GLU A 6 -32.77 -44.70 73.34
CA GLU A 6 -32.73 -45.53 72.10
C GLU A 6 -32.57 -44.91 70.69
N VAL A 7 -31.82 -45.66 69.86
CA VAL A 7 -31.87 -45.84 68.38
C VAL A 7 -30.71 -45.28 67.52
N MET A 8 -30.40 -46.12 66.53
CA MET A 8 -29.26 -46.27 65.63
C MET A 8 -29.16 -45.27 64.46
N SER A 9 -27.95 -45.27 63.86
CA SER A 9 -27.60 -45.10 62.43
C SER A 9 -28.01 -43.82 61.69
N ASP A 10 -27.02 -43.00 61.33
CA ASP A 10 -26.51 -42.86 59.95
C ASP A 10 -25.42 -41.79 59.92
N GLY A 11 -24.28 -42.11 59.28
CA GLY A 11 -23.08 -41.28 59.31
C GLY A 11 -22.25 -41.49 58.05
N GLU A 12 -22.78 -40.94 56.97
CA GLU A 12 -22.29 -40.87 55.59
C GLU A 12 -20.80 -40.48 55.51
N ALA A 13 -19.98 -41.36 54.93
CA ALA A 13 -18.57 -41.07 54.65
C ALA A 13 -18.45 -40.15 53.43
N VAL A 14 -17.92 -38.97 53.68
CA VAL A 14 -17.61 -37.87 52.75
C VAL A 14 -16.79 -38.37 51.55
N PRO A 15 -17.19 -38.08 50.29
CA PRO A 15 -16.33 -38.34 49.14
C PRO A 15 -15.25 -37.25 49.03
N GLU A 16 -14.02 -37.70 48.75
CA GLU A 16 -12.87 -36.89 48.39
C GLU A 16 -13.23 -35.84 47.34
N SER A 17 -12.98 -34.57 47.67
CA SER A 17 -13.09 -33.47 46.73
C SER A 17 -11.97 -33.59 45.69
N VAL A 18 -12.32 -34.12 44.53
CA VAL A 18 -11.54 -34.02 43.30
C VAL A 18 -11.47 -32.54 42.90
N SER A 19 -10.45 -31.85 43.38
CA SER A 19 -10.04 -30.54 42.88
C SER A 19 -9.21 -30.74 41.62
N ARG A 20 -9.88 -31.08 40.51
CA ARG A 20 -9.33 -30.82 39.17
C ARG A 20 -9.73 -29.42 38.76
N SER A 21 -8.89 -28.44 39.10
CA SER A 21 -8.89 -27.17 38.39
C SER A 21 -8.44 -27.44 36.95
N ASN A 22 -9.39 -27.75 36.07
CA ASN A 22 -9.20 -27.63 34.63
C ASN A 22 -9.13 -26.14 34.31
N SER A 23 -7.95 -25.55 34.52
CA SER A 23 -7.54 -24.33 33.84
C SER A 23 -7.35 -24.69 32.37
N SER A 24 -8.46 -24.83 31.63
CA SER A 24 -8.42 -24.98 30.18
C SER A 24 -7.80 -23.69 29.65
N CYS A 25 -6.50 -23.71 29.41
CA CYS A 25 -5.77 -22.58 28.91
C CYS A 25 -6.17 -22.40 27.44
N SER A 26 -7.22 -21.60 27.22
CA SER A 26 -7.68 -21.17 25.90
C SER A 26 -6.69 -20.15 25.32
N SER A 27 -5.41 -20.52 25.24
CA SER A 27 -4.38 -19.67 24.67
C SER A 27 -4.41 -19.80 23.15
N LEU A 28 -4.31 -18.67 22.44
CA LEU A 28 -4.14 -18.64 20.98
C LEU A 28 -2.95 -19.52 20.52
N LEU A 29 -1.95 -19.70 21.39
CA LEU A 29 -0.76 -20.54 21.14
C LEU A 29 -1.04 -22.05 21.12
N CYS A 30 -2.22 -22.47 21.58
CA CYS A 30 -2.63 -23.87 21.55
C CYS A 30 -3.42 -24.23 20.28
N LEU A 31 -3.70 -23.24 19.42
CA LEU A 31 -4.34 -23.48 18.14
C LEU A 31 -3.33 -24.04 17.13
N PRO A 32 -3.74 -24.98 16.27
CA PRO A 32 -3.04 -25.27 15.02
C PRO A 32 -2.82 -23.98 14.22
N GLU A 33 -1.68 -23.90 13.54
CA GLU A 33 -1.28 -22.71 12.77
C GLU A 33 -2.33 -22.31 11.74
N GLU A 34 -3.00 -23.29 11.11
CA GLU A 34 -4.04 -23.03 10.11
C GLU A 34 -5.27 -22.35 10.70
N LEU A 35 -5.63 -22.67 11.94
CA LEU A 35 -6.74 -22.02 12.64
C LEU A 35 -6.32 -20.62 13.13
N PHE A 36 -5.05 -20.46 13.52
CA PHE A 36 -4.51 -19.16 13.87
C PHE A 36 -4.55 -18.19 12.67
N PHE A 37 -4.09 -18.61 11.49
CA PHE A 37 -4.12 -17.76 10.28
C PHE A 37 -5.55 -17.39 9.84
N LYS A 38 -6.52 -18.30 10.01
CA LYS A 38 -7.94 -17.96 9.80
C LYS A 38 -8.44 -16.91 10.78
N CYS A 39 -7.96 -16.94 12.02
CA CYS A 39 -8.34 -15.93 13.01
C CYS A 39 -7.73 -14.56 12.69
N THR A 40 -6.58 -14.49 12.00
CA THR A 40 -5.89 -13.23 11.65
C THR A 40 -6.34 -12.64 10.31
N GLU A 41 -7.04 -13.39 9.46
CA GLU A 41 -7.47 -12.98 8.11
C GLU A 41 -8.29 -11.68 8.06
N SER A 42 -9.08 -11.43 9.10
CA SER A 42 -10.01 -10.28 9.20
C SER A 42 -9.59 -9.26 10.27
N VAL A 43 -8.40 -9.42 10.85
CA VAL A 43 -7.91 -8.58 11.94
C VAL A 43 -7.32 -7.30 11.37
N GLY A 44 -7.69 -6.16 11.95
CA GLY A 44 -7.17 -4.86 11.52
C GLY A 44 -5.69 -4.70 11.85
N LEU A 45 -5.00 -3.82 11.12
CA LEU A 45 -3.55 -3.57 11.29
C LEU A 45 -3.14 -3.32 12.75
N GLN A 46 -3.91 -2.51 13.49
CA GLN A 46 -3.60 -2.15 14.87
C GLN A 46 -3.61 -3.39 15.79
N ASP A 47 -4.56 -4.28 15.58
CA ASP A 47 -4.70 -5.50 16.35
C ASP A 47 -3.63 -6.54 15.95
N LEU A 48 -3.30 -6.64 14.66
CA LEU A 48 -2.17 -7.46 14.19
C LEU A 48 -0.83 -7.00 14.76
N VAL A 49 -0.57 -5.68 14.78
CA VAL A 49 0.64 -5.12 15.41
C VAL A 49 0.62 -5.38 16.92
N SER A 50 -0.53 -5.28 17.56
CA SER A 50 -0.64 -5.60 18.99
C SER A 50 -0.31 -7.07 19.25
N LEU A 51 -0.88 -8.00 18.47
CA LEU A 51 -0.59 -9.44 18.56
C LEU A 51 0.89 -9.74 18.32
N ASP A 52 1.52 -9.06 17.36
CA ASP A 52 2.94 -9.19 17.04
C ASP A 52 3.87 -8.78 18.19
N LEU A 53 3.42 -7.86 19.04
CA LEU A 53 4.18 -7.35 20.19
C LEU A 53 3.91 -8.12 21.49
N VAL A 54 2.84 -8.90 21.55
CA VAL A 54 2.41 -9.59 22.78
C VAL A 54 3.32 -10.77 23.12
N ASN A 55 3.76 -11.57 22.13
CA ASN A 55 4.54 -12.78 22.37
C ASN A 55 5.47 -13.12 21.19
N LYS A 56 6.67 -13.65 21.48
CA LYS A 56 7.64 -14.11 20.49
C LYS A 56 7.12 -15.24 19.59
N ASP A 57 6.28 -16.12 20.11
CA ASP A 57 5.70 -17.23 19.34
C ASP A 57 4.65 -16.70 18.34
N LEU A 58 3.80 -15.77 18.78
CA LEU A 58 2.86 -15.06 17.90
C LEU A 58 3.58 -14.21 16.86
N HIS A 59 4.66 -13.55 17.25
CA HIS A 59 5.55 -12.85 16.32
C HIS A 59 6.09 -13.81 15.25
N GLY A 60 6.57 -14.98 15.65
CA GLY A 60 7.07 -16.01 14.73
C GLY A 60 6.02 -16.49 13.74
N LEU A 61 4.77 -16.67 14.19
CA LEU A 61 3.65 -17.05 13.33
C LEU A 61 3.24 -15.92 12.38
N LEU A 62 3.11 -14.68 12.88
CA LEU A 62 2.72 -13.51 12.08
C LEU A 62 3.78 -13.09 11.06
N GLN A 63 5.06 -13.43 11.27
CA GLN A 63 6.10 -13.21 10.26
C GLN A 63 6.00 -14.21 9.10
N GLN A 64 5.42 -15.39 9.33
CA GLN A 64 5.21 -16.42 8.30
C GLN A 64 3.92 -16.17 7.51
N ASP A 65 2.92 -15.56 8.15
CA ASP A 65 1.63 -15.22 7.54
C ASP A 65 1.70 -13.93 6.71
N ALA A 66 2.23 -14.04 5.49
CA ALA A 66 2.23 -12.95 4.52
C ALA A 66 0.81 -12.48 4.13
N GLU A 67 -0.19 -13.33 4.28
CA GLU A 67 -1.53 -13.14 3.75
C GLU A 67 -2.37 -12.21 4.63
N CYS A 68 -2.25 -12.31 5.97
CA CYS A 68 -2.90 -11.37 6.87
C CYS A 68 -2.44 -9.90 6.64
N TRP A 69 -1.14 -9.70 6.41
CA TRP A 69 -0.59 -8.37 6.09
C TRP A 69 -0.98 -7.93 4.67
N LYS A 70 -1.00 -8.84 3.68
CA LYS A 70 -1.49 -8.55 2.32
C LYS A 70 -2.94 -8.07 2.35
N ASN A 71 -3.80 -8.76 3.07
CA ASN A 71 -5.21 -8.41 3.23
C ASN A 71 -5.37 -7.02 3.86
N CYS A 72 -4.56 -6.69 4.88
CA CYS A 72 -4.54 -5.35 5.46
C CYS A 72 -4.19 -4.26 4.42
N VAL A 73 -3.17 -4.47 3.58
CA VAL A 73 -2.83 -3.51 2.51
C VAL A 73 -3.97 -3.41 1.49
N GLN A 74 -4.49 -4.53 1.02
CA GLN A 74 -5.51 -4.57 -0.04
C GLN A 74 -6.84 -3.95 0.40
N GLN A 75 -7.32 -4.26 1.61
CA GLN A 75 -8.51 -3.63 2.17
C GLN A 75 -8.36 -2.12 2.33
N ARG A 76 -7.13 -1.61 2.51
CA ARG A 76 -6.86 -0.19 2.68
C ARG A 76 -6.64 0.55 1.36
N CYS A 77 -6.17 -0.15 0.33
CA CYS A 77 -5.92 0.40 -1.00
C CYS A 77 -7.14 0.32 -1.93
N GLU A 78 -8.36 0.16 -1.38
CA GLU A 78 -9.65 -0.06 -2.09
C GLU A 78 -9.62 0.37 -3.57
N THR A 79 -9.57 -0.63 -4.47
CA THR A 79 -9.63 -0.56 -5.94
C THR A 79 -8.63 0.34 -6.69
N ALA A 80 -7.84 1.16 -6.01
CA ALA A 80 -7.02 2.19 -6.63
C ALA A 80 -5.67 1.69 -7.18
N CYS A 81 -5.16 0.54 -6.70
CA CYS A 81 -3.84 0.05 -7.08
C CYS A 81 -3.90 -1.38 -7.66
N SER A 82 -3.22 -1.60 -8.77
CA SER A 82 -3.10 -2.93 -9.38
C SER A 82 -2.42 -3.91 -8.43
N GLU A 83 -2.95 -5.13 -8.30
CA GLU A 83 -2.37 -6.19 -7.46
C GLU A 83 -0.89 -6.42 -7.78
N GLN A 84 -0.50 -6.35 -9.06
CA GLN A 84 0.89 -6.49 -9.50
C GLN A 84 1.81 -5.41 -8.92
N ILE A 85 1.30 -4.18 -8.75
CA ILE A 85 2.06 -3.08 -8.15
C ILE A 85 2.21 -3.32 -6.65
N LEU A 86 1.15 -3.78 -5.98
CA LEU A 86 1.20 -4.09 -4.54
C LEU A 86 2.16 -5.24 -4.23
N GLU A 87 2.15 -6.31 -5.03
CA GLU A 87 3.09 -7.42 -4.88
C GLU A 87 4.54 -6.95 -5.05
N ARG A 88 4.79 -6.13 -6.07
CA ARG A 88 6.13 -5.61 -6.30
C ARG A 88 6.54 -4.62 -5.21
N ALA A 89 5.63 -3.79 -4.72
CA ALA A 89 5.87 -2.87 -3.61
C ALA A 89 6.19 -3.63 -2.33
N ALA A 90 5.49 -4.74 -2.04
CA ALA A 90 5.79 -5.58 -0.89
C ALA A 90 7.19 -6.17 -0.98
N CYS A 91 7.61 -6.63 -2.17
CA CYS A 91 8.99 -7.06 -2.40
C CYS A 91 10.01 -5.95 -2.15
N ILE A 92 9.75 -4.73 -2.63
CA ILE A 92 10.64 -3.56 -2.44
C ILE A 92 10.72 -3.16 -0.95
N ALA A 93 9.61 -3.19 -0.24
CA ALA A 93 9.55 -2.86 1.19
C ALA A 93 10.23 -3.91 2.09
N GLY A 94 10.50 -5.12 1.57
CA GLY A 94 11.02 -6.25 2.35
C GLY A 94 9.95 -7.10 3.03
N GLY A 95 8.72 -7.08 2.49
CA GLY A 95 7.58 -7.89 2.92
C GLY A 95 6.31 -7.08 3.14
N TRP A 96 5.15 -7.77 3.16
CA TRP A 96 3.83 -7.15 3.33
C TRP A 96 3.69 -6.39 4.65
N LYS A 97 4.24 -6.91 5.74
CA LYS A 97 4.26 -6.23 7.05
C LYS A 97 4.95 -4.87 6.98
N ARG A 98 6.07 -4.78 6.25
CA ARG A 98 6.84 -3.54 6.14
C ARG A 98 6.14 -2.53 5.24
N LEU A 99 5.51 -3.00 4.15
CA LEU A 99 4.65 -2.17 3.32
C LEU A 99 3.44 -1.61 4.10
N CYS A 100 2.82 -2.43 4.95
CA CYS A 100 1.75 -2.01 5.87
C CYS A 100 2.20 -0.88 6.80
N ILE A 101 3.38 -1.01 7.40
CA ILE A 101 3.96 0.03 8.27
C ILE A 101 4.23 1.31 7.48
N GLU A 102 4.84 1.19 6.29
CA GLU A 102 5.11 2.32 5.41
C GLU A 102 3.83 3.08 5.04
N ALA A 103 2.75 2.37 4.71
CA ALA A 103 1.44 2.95 4.43
C ALA A 103 0.84 3.67 5.63
N GLU A 104 1.00 3.13 6.84
CA GLU A 104 0.52 3.76 8.07
C GLU A 104 1.31 5.03 8.41
N MET A 105 2.63 5.02 8.19
CA MET A 105 3.48 6.19 8.39
C MET A 105 3.10 7.31 7.43
N ALA A 106 2.91 6.98 6.15
CA ALA A 106 2.46 7.95 5.14
C ALA A 106 1.08 8.55 5.50
N ARG A 107 0.15 7.73 6.03
CA ARG A 107 -1.17 8.21 6.48
C ARG A 107 -1.11 9.14 7.69
N LYS A 108 -0.18 8.93 8.62
CA LYS A 108 -0.01 9.85 9.76
C LYS A 108 0.43 11.23 9.28
N GLU A 109 1.21 11.28 8.22
CA GLU A 109 1.66 12.52 7.59
C GLU A 109 0.54 13.17 6.76
N ASN A 110 -0.43 12.38 6.25
CA ASN A 110 -1.52 12.88 5.42
C ASN A 110 -2.87 12.22 5.75
N LYS A 111 -3.79 13.01 6.34
CA LYS A 111 -5.09 12.52 6.84
C LYS A 111 -6.17 12.40 5.77
N ARG A 112 -5.99 13.01 4.59
CA ARG A 112 -7.07 13.22 3.62
C ARG A 112 -7.12 12.15 2.53
N TRP A 113 -5.98 11.56 2.18
CA TRP A 113 -5.83 10.54 1.15
C TRP A 113 -4.94 9.40 1.66
N VAL A 114 -5.07 8.20 1.08
CA VAL A 114 -4.08 7.14 1.28
C VAL A 114 -2.89 7.48 0.37
N PRO A 115 -1.75 7.93 0.90
CA PRO A 115 -0.63 8.30 0.04
C PRO A 115 -0.04 7.02 -0.55
N ALA A 116 0.33 7.06 -1.83
CA ALA A 116 1.17 6.01 -2.39
C ALA A 116 2.48 5.97 -1.59
N THR A 117 2.83 4.81 -1.06
CA THR A 117 4.08 4.63 -0.33
C THR A 117 5.29 4.77 -1.28
N GLU A 118 6.48 5.05 -0.75
CA GLU A 118 7.70 5.09 -1.55
C GLU A 118 7.89 3.76 -2.31
N SER A 119 7.62 2.64 -1.66
CA SER A 119 7.65 1.31 -2.28
C SER A 119 6.60 1.13 -3.37
N MET A 120 5.38 1.65 -3.20
CA MET A 120 4.34 1.63 -4.25
C MET A 120 4.72 2.51 -5.44
N ILE A 121 5.28 3.69 -5.18
CA ILE A 121 5.76 4.60 -6.22
C ILE A 121 6.89 3.93 -7.00
N LYS A 122 7.90 3.36 -6.31
CA LYS A 122 8.98 2.60 -6.97
C LYS A 122 8.45 1.41 -7.78
N ALA A 123 7.48 0.66 -7.26
CA ALA A 123 6.88 -0.45 -7.98
C ALA A 123 6.13 0.01 -9.25
N ALA A 124 5.38 1.11 -9.17
CA ALA A 124 4.72 1.70 -10.32
C ALA A 124 5.73 2.19 -11.36
N ILE A 125 6.82 2.83 -10.92
CA ILE A 125 7.91 3.31 -11.78
C ILE A 125 8.59 2.15 -12.49
N GLU A 126 8.94 1.07 -11.78
CA GLU A 126 9.53 -0.12 -12.38
C GLU A 126 8.60 -0.74 -13.42
N ARG A 127 7.28 -0.76 -13.14
CA ARG A 127 6.27 -1.26 -14.07
C ARG A 127 6.20 -0.43 -15.35
N VAL A 128 6.26 0.90 -15.24
CA VAL A 128 6.29 1.83 -16.38
C VAL A 128 7.59 1.69 -17.15
N SER A 129 8.72 1.53 -16.46
CA SER A 129 10.05 1.37 -17.07
C SER A 129 10.25 0.00 -17.73
N ARG A 130 9.49 -1.02 -17.32
CA ARG A 130 9.55 -2.40 -17.83
C ARG A 130 8.14 -2.98 -18.01
N PRO A 131 7.40 -2.56 -19.04
CA PRO A 131 6.03 -3.00 -19.24
C PRO A 131 5.91 -4.52 -19.51
N ASN A 132 6.95 -5.16 -20.08
CA ASN A 132 7.03 -6.59 -20.38
C ASN A 132 7.87 -7.34 -19.33
N GLY A 133 7.25 -7.66 -18.20
CA GLY A 133 7.93 -8.20 -17.01
C GLY A 133 8.59 -9.58 -17.09
N ASN A 134 8.86 -10.20 -18.26
CA ASN A 134 9.40 -11.58 -18.31
C ASN A 134 10.13 -12.00 -19.62
N LYS A 135 10.73 -11.08 -20.38
CA LYS A 135 11.64 -11.51 -21.45
C LYS A 135 13.06 -11.03 -21.18
N ALA A 136 13.94 -11.98 -20.86
CA ALA A 136 15.34 -11.88 -21.20
C ALA A 136 15.43 -11.79 -22.73
N GLN A 137 15.28 -10.58 -23.25
CA GLN A 137 15.54 -10.24 -24.64
C GLN A 137 16.57 -9.11 -24.62
N THR A 138 17.82 -9.54 -24.73
CA THR A 138 18.79 -9.04 -25.71
C THR A 138 18.64 -7.57 -26.11
N GLU A 139 19.51 -6.73 -25.54
CA GLU A 139 20.28 -5.70 -26.27
C GLU A 139 19.54 -4.76 -27.24
N THR A 140 18.36 -4.25 -26.88
CA THR A 140 17.94 -2.92 -27.35
C THR A 140 17.26 -2.21 -26.17
N ARG A 141 17.94 -1.22 -25.58
CA ARG A 141 17.36 -0.35 -24.57
C ARG A 141 16.28 0.47 -25.27
N GLU A 142 15.02 0.08 -25.15
CA GLU A 142 13.90 0.80 -25.78
C GLU A 142 13.84 2.22 -25.21
N ASP A 143 13.88 3.23 -26.09
CA ASP A 143 13.72 4.63 -25.71
C ASP A 143 12.35 4.85 -25.09
N THR A 144 12.30 4.87 -23.76
CA THR A 144 11.06 4.99 -23.01
C THR A 144 10.58 6.42 -23.05
N SER A 145 9.43 6.66 -23.68
CA SER A 145 8.79 7.97 -23.77
C SER A 145 7.58 8.07 -22.85
N ILE A 146 7.58 9.04 -21.95
CA ILE A 146 6.55 9.18 -20.91
C ILE A 146 5.93 10.58 -21.00
N VAL A 147 4.60 10.62 -21.05
CA VAL A 147 3.84 11.87 -20.93
C VAL A 147 3.13 11.87 -19.58
N LEU A 148 3.45 12.85 -18.74
CA LEU A 148 2.77 13.13 -17.48
C LEU A 148 1.65 14.12 -17.75
N LEU A 149 0.41 13.65 -17.68
CA LEU A 149 -0.78 14.48 -17.87
C LEU A 149 -1.39 14.82 -16.51
N ILE A 150 -1.30 16.08 -16.09
CA ILE A 150 -1.75 16.55 -14.77
C ILE A 150 -2.97 17.46 -14.86
N ASP A 151 -3.94 17.23 -13.99
CA ASP A 151 -5.14 18.07 -13.88
C ASP A 151 -4.81 19.34 -13.08
N GLY A 152 -4.98 20.50 -13.72
CA GLY A 152 -4.81 21.83 -13.15
C GLY A 152 -6.11 22.60 -12.98
N SER A 153 -7.27 21.94 -13.10
CA SER A 153 -8.60 22.55 -12.96
C SER A 153 -8.89 23.02 -11.53
N SER A 154 -9.89 23.89 -11.36
CA SER A 154 -10.29 24.43 -10.06
C SER A 154 -11.01 23.42 -9.14
N SER A 155 -11.34 22.23 -9.63
CA SER A 155 -11.84 21.15 -8.78
C SER A 155 -10.76 20.50 -7.92
N ILE A 156 -9.48 20.68 -8.29
CA ILE A 156 -8.34 20.23 -7.51
C ILE A 156 -8.02 21.31 -6.48
N SER A 157 -7.87 20.94 -5.20
CA SER A 157 -7.47 21.90 -4.17
C SER A 157 -5.98 22.24 -4.26
N ASP A 158 -5.56 23.39 -3.72
CA ASP A 158 -4.13 23.77 -3.69
C ASP A 158 -3.26 22.69 -3.00
N GLU A 159 -3.80 22.08 -1.94
CA GLU A 159 -3.16 20.99 -1.19
C GLU A 159 -2.98 19.75 -2.08
N ASP A 160 -4.01 19.39 -2.83
CA ASP A 160 -3.97 18.25 -3.76
C ASP A 160 -3.01 18.52 -4.93
N PHE A 161 -2.96 19.76 -5.41
CA PHE A 161 -2.03 20.14 -6.47
C PHE A 161 -0.55 20.10 -5.99
N VAL A 162 -0.27 20.45 -4.73
CA VAL A 162 1.06 20.25 -4.12
C VAL A 162 1.41 18.76 -4.11
N MET A 163 0.46 17.88 -3.77
CA MET A 163 0.68 16.43 -3.78
C MET A 163 0.94 15.88 -5.18
N ILE A 164 0.19 16.33 -6.19
CA ILE A 164 0.40 15.94 -7.59
C ILE A 164 1.81 16.31 -8.03
N ARG A 165 2.29 17.53 -7.73
CA ARG A 165 3.66 17.96 -8.05
C ARG A 165 4.71 17.11 -7.34
N SER A 166 4.52 16.82 -6.05
CA SER A 166 5.43 15.95 -5.29
C SER A 166 5.48 14.52 -5.87
N PHE A 167 4.33 13.98 -6.27
CA PHE A 167 4.27 12.67 -6.93
C PHE A 167 5.01 12.68 -8.28
N CYS A 168 4.78 13.68 -9.12
CA CYS A 168 5.50 13.84 -10.38
C CYS A 168 7.01 13.95 -10.16
N ASP A 169 7.45 14.69 -9.14
CA ASP A 169 8.87 14.82 -8.80
C ASP A 169 9.49 13.47 -8.38
N GLN A 170 8.81 12.71 -7.52
CA GLN A 170 9.26 11.37 -7.12
C GLN A 170 9.29 10.38 -8.30
N LEU A 171 8.31 10.48 -9.20
CA LEU A 171 8.27 9.72 -10.45
C LEU A 171 9.51 10.01 -11.30
N LEU A 172 9.85 11.28 -11.53
CA LEU A 172 11.07 11.67 -12.27
C LEU A 172 12.34 11.10 -11.64
N HIS A 173 12.43 11.05 -10.31
CA HIS A 173 13.60 10.50 -9.61
C HIS A 173 13.80 9.00 -9.84
N GLY A 174 12.74 8.24 -10.08
CA GLY A 174 12.85 6.80 -10.32
C GLY A 174 12.96 6.39 -11.79
N LEU A 175 12.79 7.31 -12.74
CA LEU A 175 12.94 7.02 -14.17
C LEU A 175 14.42 6.86 -14.58
N ASP A 176 14.66 6.08 -15.63
CA ASP A 176 15.98 5.98 -16.27
C ASP A 176 16.39 7.36 -16.85
N ARG A 177 17.68 7.68 -16.79
CA ARG A 177 18.26 8.93 -17.33
C ARG A 177 18.12 9.03 -18.83
N ASP A 178 18.00 7.90 -19.50
CA ASP A 178 17.81 7.84 -20.95
C ASP A 178 16.34 8.02 -21.36
N ALA A 179 15.38 8.00 -20.42
CA ALA A 179 13.95 8.19 -20.72
C ALA A 179 13.67 9.60 -21.27
N GLN A 180 12.73 9.69 -22.21
CA GLN A 180 12.16 10.96 -22.67
C GLN A 180 10.90 11.28 -21.87
N VAL A 181 10.79 12.49 -21.35
CA VAL A 181 9.67 12.92 -20.52
C VAL A 181 9.05 14.20 -21.07
N CYS A 182 7.73 14.24 -21.06
CA CYS A 182 6.92 15.41 -21.31
C CYS A 182 5.97 15.60 -20.12
N LEU A 183 5.71 16.84 -19.72
CA LEU A 183 4.69 17.17 -18.73
C LEU A 183 3.71 18.16 -19.31
N ILE A 184 2.44 17.80 -19.21
CA ILE A 184 1.30 18.53 -19.74
C ILE A 184 0.34 18.81 -18.60
N GLN A 185 0.02 20.08 -18.39
CA GLN A 185 -1.03 20.50 -17.48
C GLN A 185 -2.29 20.80 -18.29
N PHE A 186 -3.46 20.34 -17.83
CA PHE A 186 -4.73 20.60 -18.50
C PHE A 186 -5.80 21.16 -17.57
N ASN A 187 -6.69 21.97 -18.15
CA ASN A 187 -7.96 22.44 -17.61
C ASN A 187 -8.97 22.42 -18.78
N GLN A 188 -9.59 23.55 -19.15
CA GLN A 188 -10.22 23.75 -20.47
C GLN A 188 -9.23 23.87 -21.63
N ASN A 189 -7.97 24.18 -21.33
CA ASN A 189 -6.87 24.31 -22.28
C ASN A 189 -5.77 23.32 -21.90
N VAL A 190 -4.91 23.02 -22.86
CA VAL A 190 -3.76 22.13 -22.66
C VAL A 190 -2.49 22.95 -22.77
N VAL A 191 -1.61 22.84 -21.76
CA VAL A 191 -0.35 23.57 -21.68
C VAL A 191 0.78 22.57 -21.51
N THR A 192 1.77 22.62 -22.42
CA THR A 192 3.00 21.85 -22.27
C THR A 192 3.95 22.60 -21.34
N GLU A 193 4.16 22.06 -20.15
CA GLU A 193 5.03 22.64 -19.12
C GLU A 193 6.49 22.20 -19.29
N ILE A 194 6.68 20.94 -19.68
CA ILE A 194 7.97 20.37 -20.01
C ILE A 194 7.82 19.73 -21.39
N PRO A 195 8.49 20.25 -22.44
CA PRO A 195 8.43 19.64 -23.76
C PRO A 195 9.08 18.27 -23.77
N MET A 196 8.67 17.39 -24.69
CA MET A 196 9.24 16.06 -24.84
C MET A 196 10.74 16.15 -25.10
N ALA A 197 11.54 15.71 -24.13
CA ALA A 197 13.00 15.70 -24.20
C ALA A 197 13.56 14.61 -23.28
N ARG A 198 14.83 14.25 -23.45
CA ARG A 198 15.52 13.35 -22.51
C ARG A 198 15.50 13.95 -21.11
N LEU A 199 15.29 13.09 -20.11
CA LEU A 199 15.18 13.45 -18.70
C LEU A 199 16.41 14.22 -18.21
N ASP A 200 16.19 15.48 -17.84
CA ASP A 200 17.12 16.31 -17.08
C ASP A 200 16.55 16.48 -15.68
N LEU A 201 16.96 15.60 -14.75
CA LEU A 201 16.34 15.51 -13.43
C LEU A 201 16.36 16.85 -12.68
N GLU A 202 17.47 17.58 -12.71
CA GLU A 202 17.60 18.83 -11.94
C GLU A 202 16.63 19.89 -12.47
N SER A 203 16.64 20.10 -13.79
CA SER A 203 15.78 21.08 -14.45
C SER A 203 14.30 20.69 -14.37
N ASN A 204 13.99 19.41 -14.64
CA ASN A 204 12.62 18.91 -14.62
C ASN A 204 12.03 18.91 -13.22
N SER A 205 12.77 18.47 -12.20
CA SER A 205 12.33 18.50 -10.78
C SER A 205 11.98 19.93 -10.34
N LYS A 206 12.88 20.88 -10.60
CA LYS A 206 12.66 22.30 -10.28
C LYS A 206 11.43 22.85 -11.01
N LYS A 207 11.24 22.48 -12.28
CA LYS A 207 10.09 22.90 -13.08
C LYS A 207 8.78 22.33 -12.52
N VAL A 208 8.74 21.02 -12.20
CA VAL A 208 7.57 20.34 -11.60
C VAL A 208 7.16 20.99 -10.27
N LEU A 209 8.12 21.15 -9.35
CA LEU A 209 7.84 21.72 -8.02
C LEU A 209 7.45 23.21 -8.10
N GLY A 210 7.84 23.91 -9.17
CA GLY A 210 7.50 25.30 -9.43
C GLY A 210 6.20 25.55 -10.20
N LEU A 211 5.46 24.50 -10.59
CA LEU A 211 4.23 24.65 -11.37
C LEU A 211 3.16 25.42 -10.59
N ALA A 212 2.46 26.32 -11.28
CA ALA A 212 1.27 26.98 -10.79
C ALA A 212 0.03 26.28 -11.38
N GLN A 213 -1.00 26.12 -10.54
CA GLN A 213 -2.27 25.53 -10.97
C GLN A 213 -2.99 26.45 -11.95
N ALA A 214 -3.38 25.92 -13.10
CA ALA A 214 -3.95 26.70 -14.21
C ALA A 214 -5.37 27.23 -13.93
N MET A 215 -6.13 26.58 -13.02
CA MET A 215 -7.51 26.89 -12.62
C MET A 215 -8.55 26.78 -13.76
N GLY A 216 -9.83 26.62 -13.41
CA GLY A 216 -10.95 26.55 -14.37
C GLY A 216 -11.60 25.17 -14.48
N SER A 217 -12.39 24.96 -15.52
CA SER A 217 -13.03 23.69 -15.86
C SER A 217 -12.06 22.58 -16.32
N THR A 218 -12.59 21.41 -16.64
CA THR A 218 -11.84 20.18 -16.92
C THR A 218 -12.25 19.60 -18.28
N ASP A 219 -11.32 19.52 -19.23
CA ASP A 219 -11.50 18.88 -20.55
C ASP A 219 -10.51 17.72 -20.72
N ILE A 220 -10.89 16.56 -20.19
CA ILE A 220 -10.10 15.32 -20.28
C ILE A 220 -9.97 14.83 -21.73
N PRO A 221 -11.04 14.81 -22.56
CA PRO A 221 -10.92 14.37 -23.95
C PRO A 221 -9.85 15.15 -24.74
N ALA A 222 -9.86 16.48 -24.69
CA ALA A 222 -8.89 17.30 -25.41
C ALA A 222 -7.45 17.07 -24.89
N ALA A 223 -7.31 16.92 -23.57
CA ALA A 223 -6.04 16.64 -22.92
C ALA A 223 -5.43 15.29 -23.38
N LEU A 224 -6.26 14.24 -23.48
CA LEU A 224 -5.84 12.92 -23.95
C LEU A 224 -5.48 12.92 -25.43
N GLU A 225 -6.25 13.60 -26.28
CA GLU A 225 -5.96 13.72 -27.71
C GLU A 225 -4.61 14.43 -27.95
N PHE A 226 -4.35 15.50 -27.21
CA PHE A 226 -3.07 16.22 -27.28
C PHE A 226 -1.90 15.39 -26.75
N ALA A 227 -2.07 14.70 -25.61
CA ALA A 227 -1.03 13.79 -25.11
C ALA A 227 -0.71 12.67 -26.12
N ALA A 228 -1.73 12.15 -26.80
CA ALA A 228 -1.55 11.15 -27.84
C ALA A 228 -0.85 11.70 -29.10
N SER A 229 -1.08 12.96 -29.48
CA SER A 229 -0.37 13.58 -30.60
C SER A 229 1.12 13.76 -30.29
N VAL A 230 1.45 14.23 -29.08
CA VAL A 230 2.85 14.37 -28.62
C VAL A 230 3.61 13.04 -28.70
N LEU A 231 2.99 11.94 -28.26
CA LEU A 231 3.60 10.61 -28.35
C LEU A 231 3.81 10.17 -29.81
N LYS A 232 2.82 10.40 -30.69
CA LYS A 232 2.91 10.05 -32.11
C LYS A 232 4.03 10.82 -32.82
N GLU A 233 4.16 12.11 -32.54
CA GLU A 233 5.22 12.95 -33.12
C GLU A 233 6.61 12.50 -32.67
N ASN A 234 6.78 12.14 -31.39
CA ASN A 234 8.05 11.63 -30.89
C ASN A 234 8.44 10.30 -31.59
N CYS A 235 7.49 9.39 -31.80
CA CYS A 235 7.73 8.14 -32.53
C CYS A 235 8.09 8.32 -34.01
N GLN A 236 7.71 9.45 -34.64
CA GLN A 236 8.07 9.74 -36.03
C GLN A 236 9.46 10.38 -36.18
N THR A 237 10.02 10.87 -35.08
CA THR A 237 11.29 11.62 -35.06
C THR A 237 12.47 10.74 -34.62
N GLN A 238 12.18 9.51 -34.18
CA GLN A 238 13.16 8.44 -33.89
C GLN A 238 13.41 7.59 -35.14
#